data_AF-A0A6C0K6A4-F1
#
_entry.id   AF-A0A6C0K6A4-F1
#
_cell.length_a   1.000
_cell.length_b   1.000
_cell.length_c   1.000
_cell.angle_alpha   90.00
_cell.angle_beta   90.00
_cell.angle_gamma   90.00
#
_symmetry.space_group_name_H-M   'P 1'
#
loop_
_entity.id
_entity.type
_entity.pdbx_description
1 polymer ?
#
loop_
_entity_poly.entity_id
_entity_poly.type
_entity_poly.pdbx_seq_one_letter_code
_entity_poly.pdbx_strand_id
1 'polypeptide(L)'
;MSNSRNKTQRRVSFDISGADYSVNESLENMLTAEANSAYKRPWHRLDRGLRLNRIRAFTESMAKARGLKETEQAALLSMLTKALDRKVLNSKTCVVYDMEKEEITEVKPLIMHQNAQGEVLFQIMERRNAVTFRKRVTAEGDITAQPTA
;
A
#
# COMPACT_ATOMS: atom_id res chain seq x y z
N MET A 1 -36.46 11.49 -56.76
CA MET A 1 -35.17 11.41 -56.04
C MET A 1 -35.26 12.29 -54.80
N SER A 2 -35.58 11.71 -53.65
CA SER A 2 -35.91 12.44 -52.42
C SER A 2 -34.65 12.68 -51.59
N ASN A 3 -34.27 13.93 -51.42
CA ASN A 3 -33.01 14.34 -50.80
C ASN A 3 -33.16 14.43 -49.27
N SER A 4 -32.85 13.35 -48.56
CA SER A 4 -32.86 13.29 -47.09
C SER A 4 -31.59 13.91 -46.52
N ARG A 5 -31.68 15.15 -46.01
CA ARG A 5 -30.57 15.81 -45.30
C ARG A 5 -30.55 15.39 -43.83
N ASN A 6 -29.46 14.75 -43.41
CA ASN A 6 -29.21 14.40 -42.01
C ASN A 6 -29.04 15.67 -41.17
N LYS A 7 -29.99 15.92 -40.26
CA LYS A 7 -29.97 17.04 -39.32
C LYS A 7 -29.18 16.63 -38.07
N THR A 8 -27.92 17.05 -37.97
CA THR A 8 -27.12 16.88 -36.74
C THR A 8 -27.76 17.68 -35.62
N GLN A 9 -28.37 17.00 -34.65
CA GLN A 9 -28.83 17.66 -33.43
C GLN A 9 -27.59 18.06 -32.61
N ARG A 10 -27.37 19.37 -32.44
CA ARG A 10 -26.44 19.89 -31.44
C ARG A 10 -26.95 19.44 -30.07
N ARG A 11 -26.18 18.60 -29.37
CA ARG A 11 -26.41 18.30 -27.96
C ARG A 11 -26.40 19.63 -27.20
N VAL A 12 -27.51 19.90 -26.52
CA VAL A 12 -27.62 20.99 -25.55
C VAL A 12 -26.54 20.74 -24.51
N SER A 13 -25.64 21.70 -24.34
CA SER A 13 -24.60 21.66 -23.31
C SER A 13 -25.34 21.71 -21.98
N PHE A 14 -25.48 20.57 -21.32
CA PHE A 14 -25.99 20.51 -19.97
C PHE A 14 -24.87 21.03 -19.08
N ASP A 15 -24.97 22.30 -18.72
CA ASP A 15 -24.02 22.97 -17.85
C ASP A 15 -24.13 22.33 -16.46
N ILE A 16 -23.23 21.37 -16.18
CA ILE A 16 -23.25 20.48 -15.00
C ILE A 16 -22.71 21.19 -13.74
N SER A 17 -22.72 22.52 -13.74
CA SER A 17 -22.11 23.37 -12.72
C SER A 17 -23.05 23.67 -11.54
N GLY A 18 -24.33 23.29 -11.62
CA GLY A 18 -25.36 23.62 -10.63
C GLY A 18 -26.19 22.43 -10.12
N ALA A 19 -25.74 21.20 -10.33
CA ALA A 19 -26.44 20.04 -9.75
C ALA A 19 -26.15 19.99 -8.25
N ASP A 20 -27.21 20.18 -7.44
CA ASP A 20 -27.22 19.90 -6.00
C ASP A 20 -26.82 18.42 -5.81
N TYR A 21 -25.55 18.14 -5.55
CA TYR A 21 -25.07 16.78 -5.24
C TYR A 21 -25.64 16.27 -3.90
N SER A 22 -26.36 17.12 -3.15
CA SER A 22 -26.97 16.84 -1.85
C SER A 22 -28.13 15.82 -1.86
N VAL A 23 -28.57 15.32 -3.03
CA VAL A 23 -29.83 14.53 -3.11
C VAL A 23 -29.63 13.05 -3.44
N ASN A 24 -28.40 12.60 -3.68
CA ASN A 24 -28.15 11.20 -4.04
C ASN A 24 -27.68 10.41 -2.82
N GLU A 25 -28.58 10.20 -1.86
CA GLU A 25 -28.36 9.40 -0.63
C GLU A 25 -27.76 8.01 -0.94
N SER A 26 -28.14 7.42 -2.08
CA SER A 26 -27.55 6.16 -2.57
C SER A 26 -26.06 6.29 -2.91
N LEU A 27 -25.65 7.39 -3.54
CA LEU A 27 -24.25 7.68 -3.84
C LEU A 27 -23.46 7.95 -2.55
N GLU A 28 -24.02 8.75 -1.64
CA GLU A 28 -23.41 9.01 -0.34
C GLU A 28 -23.19 7.71 0.45
N ASN A 29 -24.21 6.85 0.52
CA ASN A 29 -24.11 5.55 1.18
C ASN A 29 -23.05 4.65 0.54
N MET A 30 -22.95 4.62 -0.80
CA MET A 30 -21.89 3.87 -1.48
C MET A 30 -20.49 4.43 -1.15
N LEU A 31 -20.32 5.75 -1.16
CA LEU A 31 -19.05 6.40 -0.83
C LEU A 31 -18.64 6.17 0.63
N THR A 32 -19.59 6.29 1.56
CA THR A 32 -19.35 6.03 2.99
C THR A 32 -19.02 4.56 3.24
N ALA A 33 -19.72 3.63 2.59
CA ALA A 33 -19.42 2.21 2.68
C ALA A 33 -18.02 1.90 2.15
N GLU A 34 -17.62 2.50 1.03
CA GLU A 34 -16.27 2.33 0.49
C GLU A 34 -15.21 2.92 1.43
N ALA A 35 -15.42 4.14 1.93
CA ALA A 35 -14.51 4.80 2.86
C ALA A 35 -14.30 3.96 4.14
N ASN A 36 -15.38 3.41 4.70
CA ASN A 36 -15.32 2.55 5.89
C ASN A 36 -14.64 1.20 5.60
N SER A 37 -14.73 0.70 4.37
CA SER A 37 -14.05 -0.53 3.95
C SER A 37 -12.57 -0.32 3.61
N ALA A 38 -12.15 0.93 3.39
CA ALA A 38 -10.84 1.24 2.82
C ALA A 38 -9.70 0.77 3.74
N TYR A 39 -9.85 0.93 5.06
CA TYR A 39 -8.85 0.52 6.06
C TYR A 39 -8.88 -0.98 6.37
N LYS A 40 -10.01 -1.65 6.16
CA LYS A 40 -10.12 -3.11 6.34
C LYS A 40 -9.38 -3.90 5.27
N ARG A 41 -8.81 -3.23 4.25
CA ARG A 41 -8.01 -3.88 3.22
C ARG A 41 -6.65 -4.32 3.81
N PRO A 42 -6.10 -5.46 3.36
CA PRO A 42 -4.75 -5.87 3.75
C PRO A 42 -3.71 -4.78 3.43
N TRP A 43 -2.67 -4.66 4.25
CA TRP A 43 -1.63 -3.62 4.12
C TRP A 43 -1.12 -3.36 2.70
N HIS A 44 -0.77 -4.42 1.98
CA HIS A 44 -0.26 -4.36 0.60
C HIS A 44 -1.28 -3.85 -0.44
N ARG A 45 -2.57 -3.81 -0.09
CA ARG A 45 -3.69 -3.31 -0.91
C ARG A 45 -4.21 -1.94 -0.49
N LEU A 46 -3.73 -1.39 0.63
CA LEU A 46 -4.06 -0.02 1.04
C LEU A 46 -3.44 0.97 0.06
N ASP A 47 -4.11 2.08 -0.22
CA ASP A 47 -3.52 3.16 -0.99
C ASP A 47 -2.39 3.85 -0.22
N ARG A 48 -1.47 4.49 -0.95
CA ARG A 48 -0.31 5.17 -0.33
C ARG A 48 -0.75 6.17 0.74
N GLY A 49 -1.82 6.92 0.50
CA GLY A 49 -2.37 7.88 1.46
C GLY A 49 -2.85 7.23 2.75
N LEU A 50 -3.59 6.12 2.63
CA LEU A 50 -4.07 5.34 3.78
C LEU A 50 -2.91 4.74 4.58
N ARG A 51 -1.90 4.19 3.90
CA ARG A 51 -0.68 3.70 4.57
C ARG A 51 0.05 4.78 5.34
N LEU A 52 0.17 5.98 4.76
CA LEU A 52 0.81 7.11 5.42
C LEU A 52 0.04 7.55 6.66
N ASN A 53 -1.29 7.61 6.59
CA ASN A 53 -2.13 7.89 7.75
C ASN A 53 -1.88 6.87 8.89
N ARG A 54 -1.83 5.57 8.56
CA ARG A 54 -1.56 4.52 9.55
C ARG A 54 -0.14 4.55 10.11
N ILE A 55 0.85 4.92 9.30
CA ILE A 55 2.22 5.18 9.78
C ILE A 55 2.23 6.34 10.79
N ARG A 56 1.51 7.43 10.54
CA ARG A 56 1.41 8.56 11.48
C ARG A 56 0.83 8.10 12.82
N ALA A 57 -0.30 7.39 12.80
CA ALA A 57 -0.93 6.85 14.00
C ALA A 57 0.02 5.93 14.77
N PHE A 58 0.76 5.07 14.07
CA PHE A 58 1.77 4.19 14.67
C PHE A 58 2.93 4.96 15.32
N THR A 59 3.43 6.01 14.68
CA THR A 59 4.51 6.82 15.29
C THR A 59 4.04 7.56 16.53
N GLU A 60 2.78 8.00 16.56
CA GLU A 60 2.19 8.67 17.72
C GLU A 60 1.97 7.69 18.88
N SER A 61 1.43 6.49 18.61
CA SER A 61 1.25 5.47 19.64
C SER A 61 2.59 4.99 20.19
N MET A 62 3.61 4.82 19.34
CA MET A 62 4.96 4.47 19.76
C MET A 62 5.61 5.58 20.59
N ALA A 63 5.43 6.85 20.20
CA ALA A 63 5.94 7.99 20.95
C ALA A 63 5.31 8.06 22.35
N LYS A 64 4.00 7.86 22.46
CA LYS A 64 3.30 7.79 23.76
C LYS A 64 3.76 6.60 24.60
N ALA A 65 3.89 5.42 23.99
CA ALA A 65 4.27 4.19 24.69
C ALA A 65 5.71 4.21 25.23
N ARG A 66 6.63 4.90 24.53
CA ARG A 66 8.06 4.94 24.88
C ARG A 66 8.55 6.27 25.43
N GLY A 67 7.69 7.30 25.45
CA GLY A 67 8.07 8.66 25.84
C GLY A 67 9.10 9.29 24.91
N LEU A 68 8.99 9.06 23.59
CA LEU A 68 9.88 9.67 22.61
C LEU A 68 9.69 11.19 22.59
N LYS A 69 10.79 11.93 22.37
CA LYS A 69 10.70 13.38 22.14
C LYS A 69 10.05 13.65 20.78
N GLU A 70 9.46 14.83 20.63
CA GLU A 70 8.84 15.26 19.37
C GLU A 70 9.84 15.23 18.20
N THR A 71 11.10 15.56 18.46
CA THR A 71 12.20 15.49 17.46
C THR A 71 12.45 14.05 16.99
N GLU A 72 12.44 13.09 17.93
CA GLU A 72 12.64 11.67 17.64
C GLU A 72 11.43 11.06 16.93
N GLN A 73 10.21 11.46 17.32
CA GLN A 73 8.98 11.08 16.64
C GLN A 73 8.97 11.58 15.19
N ALA A 74 9.36 12.83 14.95
CA ALA A 74 9.46 13.40 13.61
C ALA A 74 10.53 12.68 12.77
N ALA A 75 11.67 12.33 13.37
CA ALA A 75 12.71 11.54 12.71
C ALA A 75 12.22 10.14 12.32
N LEU A 76 11.50 9.45 13.23
CA LEU A 76 10.88 8.15 12.98
C LEU A 76 9.86 8.24 11.83
N LEU A 77 8.96 9.23 11.85
CA LEU A 77 7.95 9.42 10.82
C LEU A 77 8.59 9.70 9.45
N SER A 78 9.59 10.58 9.40
CA SER A 78 10.34 10.90 8.18
C SER A 78 11.03 9.65 7.61
N MET A 79 11.66 8.87 8.48
CA MET A 79 12.34 7.63 8.10
C MET A 79 11.34 6.58 7.56
N LEU A 80 10.22 6.34 8.24
CA LEU A 80 9.20 5.37 7.79
C LEU A 80 8.55 5.82 6.48
N THR A 81 8.32 7.12 6.30
CA THR A 81 7.81 7.68 5.04
C THR A 81 8.79 7.42 3.89
N LYS A 82 10.09 7.68 4.09
CA LYS A 82 11.14 7.37 3.10
C LYS A 82 11.23 5.87 2.81
N ALA A 83 11.03 5.01 3.81
CA ALA A 83 11.02 3.56 3.62
C ALA A 83 9.78 3.07 2.85
N LEU A 84 8.62 3.70 3.05
CA LEU A 84 7.42 3.47 2.26
C LEU A 84 7.64 3.86 0.79
N ASP A 85 8.23 5.04 0.54
CA ASP A 85 8.50 5.55 -0.81
C ASP A 85 9.51 4.67 -1.57
N ARG A 86 10.52 4.15 -0.87
CA ARG A 86 11.46 3.15 -1.41
C ARG A 86 10.86 1.75 -1.58
N LYS A 87 9.56 1.58 -1.31
CA LYS A 87 8.81 0.31 -1.40
C LYS A 87 9.30 -0.79 -0.44
N VAL A 88 10.13 -0.46 0.55
CA VAL A 88 10.65 -1.42 1.54
C VAL A 88 9.53 -1.95 2.44
N LEU A 89 8.59 -1.07 2.80
CA LEU A 89 7.45 -1.40 3.65
C LEU A 89 6.25 -1.94 2.88
N ASN A 90 6.32 -2.16 1.56
CA ASN A 90 5.15 -2.60 0.78
C ASN A 90 4.81 -4.09 0.99
N SER A 91 5.75 -4.89 1.48
CA SER A 91 5.52 -6.31 1.68
C SER A 91 4.71 -6.59 2.95
N LYS A 92 3.77 -7.54 2.86
CA LYS A 92 3.06 -8.11 4.01
C LYS A 92 4.00 -8.73 5.06
N THR A 93 5.23 -9.06 4.67
CA THR A 93 6.23 -9.62 5.60
C THR A 93 6.93 -8.56 6.43
N CYS A 94 6.98 -7.31 5.96
CA CYS A 94 7.69 -6.22 6.61
C CYS A 94 6.83 -5.51 7.66
N VAL A 95 5.51 -5.42 7.43
CA VAL A 95 4.57 -4.71 8.29
C VAL A 95 3.48 -5.68 8.74
N VAL A 96 3.33 -5.83 10.06
CA VAL A 96 2.23 -6.56 10.68
C VAL A 96 1.10 -5.57 10.90
N TYR A 97 0.03 -5.75 10.13
CA TYR A 97 -1.15 -4.89 10.14
C TYR A 97 -2.36 -5.69 10.61
N ASP A 98 -3.06 -5.15 11.61
CA ASP A 98 -4.31 -5.68 12.12
C ASP A 98 -5.47 -5.05 11.33
N MET A 99 -6.19 -5.87 10.55
CA MET A 99 -7.31 -5.43 9.72
C MET A 99 -8.57 -5.15 10.54
N GLU A 100 -8.69 -5.72 11.75
CA GLU A 100 -9.86 -5.54 12.61
C GLU A 100 -9.72 -4.26 13.43
N LYS A 101 -8.54 -4.00 13.96
CA LYS A 101 -8.21 -2.76 14.69
C LYS A 101 -7.80 -1.61 13.78
N GLU A 102 -7.58 -1.91 12.50
CA GLU A 102 -7.09 -0.97 11.48
C GLU A 102 -5.74 -0.33 11.83
N GLU A 103 -4.90 -1.02 12.60
CA GLU A 103 -3.67 -0.48 13.18
C GLU A 103 -2.42 -1.28 12.79
N ILE A 104 -1.28 -0.60 12.75
CA ILE A 104 0.01 -1.26 12.59
C ILE A 104 0.43 -1.79 13.95
N THR A 105 0.56 -3.10 14.08
CA THR A 105 1.04 -3.74 15.31
C THR A 105 2.55 -3.68 15.40
N GLU A 106 3.25 -3.96 14.30
CA GLU A 106 4.71 -4.08 14.28
C GLU A 106 5.31 -3.79 12.90
N VAL A 107 6.48 -3.16 12.88
CA VAL A 107 7.31 -2.99 11.69
C VAL A 107 8.58 -3.83 11.86
N LYS A 108 8.64 -5.02 11.24
CA LYS A 108 9.73 -5.99 11.44
C LYS A 108 11.14 -5.49 11.09
N PRO A 109 11.37 -4.72 10.00
CA PRO A 109 12.71 -4.28 9.66
C PRO A 109 13.16 -3.06 10.48
N LEU A 110 12.33 -2.56 11.42
CA LEU A 110 12.67 -1.43 12.27
C LEU A 110 13.66 -1.85 13.35
N ILE A 111 14.83 -1.22 13.36
CA ILE A 111 15.80 -1.29 14.45
C ILE A 111 15.83 0.05 15.16
N MET A 112 15.82 -0.02 16.48
CA MET A 112 16.02 1.12 17.37
C MET A 112 17.36 0.95 18.07
N HIS A 113 18.22 1.95 17.95
CA HIS A 113 19.48 2.05 18.69
C HIS A 113 19.36 3.20 19.69
N GLN A 114 19.78 2.96 20.93
CA GLN A 114 19.88 4.03 21.94
C GLN A 114 21.35 4.35 22.15
N ASN A 115 21.71 5.62 21.95
CA ASN A 115 23.05 6.09 22.24
C ASN A 115 23.26 6.27 23.75
N ALA A 116 24.52 6.34 24.19
CA ALA A 116 24.87 6.56 25.59
C ALA A 116 24.32 7.89 26.17
N GLN A 117 23.97 8.84 25.30
CA GLN A 117 23.34 10.12 25.63
C GLN A 117 21.81 10.04 25.77
N GLY A 118 21.22 8.85 25.57
CA GLY A 118 19.78 8.61 25.66
C GLY A 118 18.98 8.93 24.39
N GLU A 119 19.65 9.32 23.30
CA GLU A 119 19.00 9.58 22.01
C GLU A 119 18.66 8.29 21.27
N VAL A 120 17.48 8.23 20.67
CA VAL A 120 17.01 7.08 19.90
C VAL A 120 17.26 7.28 18.41
N LEU A 121 18.13 6.45 17.83
CA LEU A 121 18.37 6.37 16.40
C LEU A 121 17.54 5.25 15.77
N PHE A 122 16.90 5.53 14.64
CA PHE A 122 16.05 4.56 13.94
C PHE A 122 16.69 4.15 12.61
N GLN A 123 16.71 2.84 12.34
CA GLN A 123 17.22 2.28 11.09
C GLN A 123 16.27 1.22 10.53
N ILE A 124 16.19 1.12 9.19
CA ILE A 124 15.46 0.05 8.50
C ILE A 124 16.46 -0.92 7.91
N MET A 125 16.38 -2.19 8.30
CA MET A 125 17.13 -3.25 7.64
C MET A 125 16.46 -3.65 6.32
N GLU A 126 17.16 -3.39 5.22
CA GLU A 126 16.77 -3.87 3.90
C GLU A 126 17.30 -5.30 3.72
N ARG A 127 16.43 -6.30 3.85
CA ARG A 127 16.78 -7.66 3.39
C ARG A 127 16.67 -7.68 1.86
N ARG A 128 17.81 -7.77 1.17
CA ARG A 128 17.84 -8.05 -0.26
C ARG A 128 17.22 -9.44 -0.51
N ASN A 129 16.16 -9.49 -1.29
CA ASN A 129 15.59 -10.76 -1.73
C ASN A 129 16.67 -11.52 -2.54
N ALA A 130 16.94 -12.76 -2.15
CA ALA A 130 17.87 -13.61 -2.88
C ALA A 130 17.39 -13.79 -4.33
N VAL A 131 18.29 -13.60 -5.30
CA VAL A 131 18.01 -13.84 -6.72
C VAL A 131 17.73 -15.33 -6.89
N THR A 132 16.46 -15.70 -7.09
CA THR A 132 16.09 -17.08 -7.39
C THR A 132 16.44 -17.37 -8.84
N PHE A 133 17.54 -18.07 -9.07
CA PHE A 133 17.84 -18.62 -10.39
C PHE A 133 16.80 -19.71 -10.71
N ARG A 134 16.01 -19.50 -11.76
CA ARG A 134 15.19 -20.59 -12.32
C ARG A 134 16.14 -21.62 -12.92
N LYS A 135 16.30 -22.76 -12.24
CA LYS A 135 16.98 -23.93 -12.79
C LYS A 135 16.20 -24.39 -14.02
N ARG A 136 16.76 -24.19 -15.22
CA ARG A 136 16.24 -24.84 -16.44
C ARG A 136 16.42 -26.35 -16.24
N VAL A 137 15.33 -27.09 -16.32
CA VAL A 137 15.37 -28.54 -16.39
C VAL A 137 15.82 -28.87 -17.82
N THR A 138 17.07 -29.31 -17.97
CA THR A 138 17.54 -29.90 -19.22
C THR A 138 16.92 -31.29 -19.29
N ALA A 139 16.04 -31.51 -20.26
CA ALA A 139 15.51 -32.83 -20.55
C ALA A 139 16.64 -33.67 -21.16
N GLU A 140 17.24 -34.56 -20.36
CA GLU A 140 18.17 -35.55 -20.86
C GLU A 140 17.39 -36.68 -21.55
N GLY A 141 17.78 -36.95 -22.79
CA GLY A 141 17.12 -37.89 -23.68
C GLY A 141 17.25 -39.33 -23.23
N ASP A 142 16.12 -40.02 -23.24
CA ASP A 142 16.01 -41.46 -23.10
C ASP A 142 16.48 -42.12 -24.41
N ILE A 143 17.72 -42.61 -24.44
CA ILE A 143 18.25 -43.45 -25.52
C ILE A 143 18.01 -44.91 -25.12
N THR A 144 16.88 -45.46 -25.57
CA THR A 144 16.51 -46.86 -25.37
C THR A 144 17.44 -47.76 -26.20
N ALA A 145 18.40 -48.42 -25.55
CA ALA A 145 19.19 -49.48 -26.14
C ALA A 145 18.40 -50.80 -26.14
N GLN A 146 18.10 -51.35 -27.33
CA GLN A 146 17.57 -52.70 -27.51
C GLN A 146 18.69 -53.74 -27.42
N PRO A 147 18.50 -54.90 -26.76
CA PRO A 147 19.39 -56.04 -26.91
C PRO A 147 19.01 -56.87 -28.14
N THR A 148 19.98 -57.11 -29.00
CA THR A 148 19.95 -58.09 -30.10
C THR A 148 19.91 -59.52 -29.57
N ALA A 149 19.04 -60.34 -30.16
CA ALA A 149 19.05 -61.81 -30.05
C ALA A 149 19.72 -62.43 -31.28
#